data_AF-A0A0D2E7S2-F1
#
_entry.id   AF-A0A0D2E7S2-F1
#
_cell.length_a   1.000
_cell.length_b   1.000
_cell.length_c   1.000
_cell.angle_alpha   90.00
_cell.angle_beta   90.00
_cell.angle_gamma   90.00
#
_symmetry.space_group_name_H-M   'P 1'
#
loop_
_entity.id
_entity.type
_entity.pdbx_description
1 polymer ?
#
loop_
_entity_poly.entity_id
_entity_poly.type
_entity_poly.pdbx_seq_one_letter_code
_entity_poly.pdbx_strand_id
1 'polypeptide(L)'
;MENLKILGSVHFAGGSRKELTRQAFARVVHKTYIAEFPKSAWADPFINFGAIPERERKVLIERVIQRCIEARTFAEGTPASLIENGVLVRLKLVRAAWGQVQIKKYKEAQKSQGTQEQASGHRICESLMGRLADWAAESDRG
;
A
#
# COMPACT_ATOMS: atom_id res chain seq x y z
N MET A 1 26.61 31.22 -17.52
CA MET A 1 25.88 31.36 -16.25
C MET A 1 24.55 30.65 -16.42
N GLU A 2 24.40 29.49 -15.77
CA GLU A 2 23.30 29.20 -14.82
C GLU A 2 21.88 29.69 -15.18
N ASN A 3 20.77 28.93 -15.11
CA ASN A 3 20.46 27.74 -14.32
C ASN A 3 19.16 27.07 -14.83
N LEU A 4 19.13 25.74 -14.65
CA LEU A 4 18.00 24.82 -14.46
C LEU A 4 16.56 25.22 -14.88
N LYS A 5 16.03 24.46 -15.85
CA LYS A 5 14.66 23.92 -15.82
C LYS A 5 14.63 22.47 -16.35
N ILE A 6 15.27 21.55 -15.63
CA ILE A 6 15.02 20.11 -15.77
C ILE A 6 13.97 19.73 -14.73
N LEU A 7 12.70 19.95 -15.06
CA LEU A 7 11.60 19.15 -14.56
C LEU A 7 10.72 18.87 -15.76
N GLY A 8 11.23 18.00 -16.62
CA GLY A 8 10.43 17.38 -17.67
C GLY A 8 9.29 16.63 -17.01
N SER A 9 8.10 17.24 -17.05
CA SER A 9 6.82 16.56 -16.87
C SER A 9 6.84 15.29 -17.71
N VAL A 10 7.07 14.14 -17.07
CA VAL A 10 6.81 12.82 -17.64
C VAL A 10 5.31 12.66 -17.75
N HIS A 11 4.75 13.30 -18.78
CA HIS A 11 3.41 13.05 -19.25
C HIS A 11 3.39 11.62 -19.80
N PHE A 12 3.01 10.65 -18.95
CA PHE A 12 2.80 9.26 -19.35
C PHE A 12 1.45 9.12 -20.07
N ALA A 13 1.27 9.85 -21.17
CA ALA A 13 0.11 9.73 -22.05
C ALA A 13 0.50 8.80 -23.21
N GLY A 14 0.04 7.55 -23.14
CA GLY A 14 0.18 6.57 -24.23
C GLY A 14 0.89 5.28 -23.84
N GLY A 15 0.43 4.59 -22.78
CA GLY A 15 0.85 3.21 -22.56
C GLY A 15 0.36 2.34 -23.72
N SER A 16 1.27 1.84 -24.56
CA SER A 16 0.92 0.86 -25.60
C SER A 16 0.14 -0.30 -24.98
N ARG A 17 -0.73 -0.98 -25.74
CA ARG A 17 -1.50 -2.15 -25.26
C ARG A 17 -0.60 -3.15 -24.49
N LYS A 18 0.66 -3.32 -24.93
CA LYS A 18 1.68 -4.17 -24.30
C LYS A 18 2.27 -3.61 -22.98
N GLU A 19 2.28 -2.30 -22.79
CA GLU A 19 2.64 -1.62 -21.52
C GLU A 19 1.60 -1.95 -20.44
N LEU A 20 0.32 -1.82 -20.79
CA LEU A 20 -0.82 -2.09 -19.90
C LEU A 20 -0.84 -3.56 -19.47
N THR A 21 -0.50 -4.50 -20.38
CA THR A 21 -0.43 -5.93 -20.06
C THR A 21 0.67 -6.25 -19.05
N ARG A 22 1.86 -5.66 -19.19
CA ARG A 22 3.00 -5.91 -18.28
C ARG A 22 2.70 -5.40 -16.86
N GLN A 23 2.05 -4.25 -16.74
CA GLN A 23 1.60 -3.75 -15.44
C GLN A 23 0.49 -4.61 -14.84
N ALA A 24 -0.42 -5.15 -15.66
CA ALA A 24 -1.44 -6.09 -15.22
C ALA A 24 -0.82 -7.38 -14.67
N PHE A 25 0.19 -7.95 -15.33
CA PHE A 25 0.89 -9.14 -14.83
C PHE A 25 1.61 -8.89 -13.51
N ALA A 26 2.29 -7.74 -13.37
CA ALA A 26 2.92 -7.36 -12.10
C ALA A 26 1.89 -7.27 -10.96
N ARG A 27 0.68 -6.75 -11.23
CA ARG A 27 -0.43 -6.72 -10.25
C ARG A 27 -0.94 -8.11 -9.89
N VAL A 28 -1.11 -8.99 -10.87
CA VAL A 28 -1.56 -10.37 -10.65
C VAL A 28 -0.54 -11.12 -9.80
N VAL A 29 0.74 -11.11 -10.19
CA VAL A 29 1.81 -11.78 -9.44
C VAL A 29 1.92 -11.22 -8.03
N HIS A 30 1.85 -9.90 -7.86
CA HIS A 30 1.85 -9.29 -6.54
C HIS A 30 0.69 -9.79 -5.65
N LYS A 31 -0.54 -9.80 -6.17
CA LYS A 31 -1.71 -10.27 -5.41
C LYS A 31 -1.60 -11.75 -5.05
N THR A 32 -1.23 -12.58 -6.02
CA THR A 32 -1.06 -14.03 -5.82
C THR A 32 0.04 -14.31 -4.80
N TYR A 33 1.17 -13.60 -4.88
CA TYR A 33 2.27 -13.79 -3.94
C TYR A 33 1.91 -13.43 -2.50
N ILE A 34 1.17 -12.34 -2.29
CA ILE A 34 0.69 -11.96 -0.95
C ILE A 34 -0.32 -12.98 -0.41
N ALA A 35 -1.16 -13.54 -1.27
CA ALA A 35 -2.11 -14.59 -0.86
C ALA A 35 -1.40 -15.90 -0.49
N GLU A 36 -0.35 -16.28 -1.24
CA GLU A 36 0.46 -17.48 -0.96
C GLU A 36 1.35 -17.32 0.28
N PHE A 37 1.94 -16.14 0.46
CA PHE A 37 2.94 -15.87 1.50
C PHE A 37 2.58 -14.62 2.31
N PRO A 38 1.51 -14.64 3.13
CA PRO A 38 1.05 -13.47 3.87
C PRO A 38 2.04 -12.98 4.94
N LYS A 39 2.98 -13.84 5.37
CA LYS A 39 4.02 -13.53 6.37
C LYS A 39 5.34 -13.05 5.76
N SER A 40 5.40 -12.88 4.44
CA SER A 40 6.65 -12.52 3.77
C SER A 40 6.98 -11.03 3.92
N ALA A 41 8.25 -10.66 3.78
CA ALA A 41 8.67 -9.27 3.83
C ALA A 41 8.07 -8.44 2.67
N TRP A 42 7.77 -9.10 1.55
CA TRP A 42 7.04 -8.48 0.45
C TRP A 42 5.60 -8.10 0.82
N ALA A 43 4.92 -8.95 1.59
CA ALA A 43 3.53 -8.81 2.02
C ALA A 43 3.33 -7.84 3.20
N ASP A 44 4.41 -7.35 3.80
CA ASP A 44 4.34 -6.29 4.81
C ASP A 44 4.32 -4.90 4.14
N PRO A 45 3.25 -4.09 4.30
CA PRO A 45 3.16 -2.77 3.70
C PRO A 45 4.09 -1.72 4.33
N PHE A 46 4.60 -1.95 5.53
CA PHE A 46 5.49 -1.03 6.27
C PHE A 46 6.97 -1.27 5.97
N ILE A 47 7.32 -2.41 5.39
CA ILE A 47 8.70 -2.71 4.99
C ILE A 47 9.07 -1.92 3.72
N ASN A 48 10.27 -1.36 3.70
CA ASN A 48 10.84 -0.70 2.53
C ASN A 48 11.30 -1.72 1.47
N PHE A 49 11.14 -1.38 0.19
CA PHE A 49 11.51 -2.29 -0.92
C PHE A 49 12.96 -2.80 -0.84
N GLY A 50 13.90 -1.95 -0.39
CA GLY A 50 15.30 -2.31 -0.23
C GLY A 50 15.55 -3.37 0.85
N ALA A 51 14.71 -3.41 1.88
CA ALA A 51 14.80 -4.36 2.99
C ALA A 51 14.19 -5.75 2.67
N ILE A 52 13.53 -5.88 1.51
CA ILE A 52 13.03 -7.17 1.05
C ILE A 52 14.22 -8.04 0.64
N PRO A 53 14.30 -9.32 1.06
CA PRO A 53 15.37 -10.22 0.65
C PRO A 53 15.54 -10.27 -0.86
N GLU A 54 16.79 -10.24 -1.35
CA GLU A 54 17.06 -10.29 -2.79
C GLU A 54 16.46 -11.54 -3.44
N ARG A 55 16.55 -12.69 -2.77
CA ARG A 55 15.97 -13.96 -3.22
C ARG A 55 14.46 -13.82 -3.48
N GLU A 56 13.75 -13.14 -2.61
CA GLU A 56 12.30 -12.92 -2.74
C GLU A 56 12.00 -12.00 -3.93
N ARG A 57 12.79 -10.94 -4.13
CA ARG A 57 12.67 -10.06 -5.30
C ARG A 57 12.92 -10.81 -6.61
N LYS A 58 13.95 -11.67 -6.66
CA LYS A 58 14.26 -12.49 -7.84
C LYS A 58 13.10 -13.42 -8.21
N VAL A 59 12.54 -14.13 -7.24
CA VAL A 59 11.36 -15.01 -7.46
C VAL A 59 10.18 -14.25 -8.07
N LEU A 60 9.90 -13.05 -7.58
CA LEU A 60 8.81 -12.22 -8.11
C LEU A 60 9.09 -11.72 -9.53
N ILE A 61 10.33 -11.32 -9.81
CA ILE A 61 10.76 -10.91 -11.15
C ILE A 61 10.61 -12.07 -12.13
N GLU A 62 11.13 -13.25 -11.80
CA GLU A 62 11.04 -14.47 -12.60
C GLU A 62 9.58 -14.83 -12.90
N ARG A 63 8.70 -14.80 -11.88
CA ARG A 63 7.27 -15.07 -12.06
C ARG A 63 6.60 -14.09 -13.02
N VAL A 64 6.94 -12.80 -12.97
CA VAL A 64 6.38 -11.81 -13.92
C VAL A 64 6.95 -12.02 -15.32
N ILE A 65 8.25 -12.28 -15.45
CA ILE A 65 8.90 -12.57 -16.74
C ILE A 65 8.25 -13.78 -17.39
N GLN A 66 8.01 -14.86 -16.64
CA GLN A 66 7.38 -16.07 -17.16
C GLN A 66 6.00 -15.79 -17.77
N ARG A 67 5.16 -15.01 -17.06
CA ARG A 67 3.85 -14.57 -17.59
C ARG A 67 3.98 -13.69 -18.83
N CYS A 68 5.00 -12.84 -18.88
CA CYS A 68 5.26 -11.98 -20.03
C CYS A 68 5.75 -12.77 -21.25
N ILE A 69 6.50 -13.86 -21.05
CA ILE A 69 6.93 -14.81 -22.09
C ILE A 69 5.73 -15.61 -22.62
N GLU A 70 4.91 -16.18 -21.74
CA GLU A 70 3.68 -16.89 -22.12
C GLU A 70 2.76 -16.04 -22.99
N ALA A 71 2.65 -14.75 -22.67
CA ALA A 71 1.84 -13.79 -23.41
C ALA A 71 2.58 -13.13 -24.60
N ARG A 72 3.80 -13.57 -24.93
CA ARG A 72 4.66 -13.04 -26.03
C ARG A 72 4.74 -11.51 -26.05
N THR A 73 4.89 -10.91 -24.87
CA THR A 73 4.83 -9.44 -24.70
C THR A 73 6.14 -8.72 -24.99
N PHE A 74 7.27 -9.43 -24.94
CA PHE A 74 8.59 -8.88 -25.26
C PHE A 74 8.80 -8.84 -26.78
N ALA A 75 9.51 -7.82 -27.25
CA ALA A 75 9.98 -7.79 -28.63
C ALA A 75 11.12 -8.80 -28.80
N GLU A 76 11.20 -9.43 -29.97
CA GLU A 76 12.30 -10.33 -30.30
C GLU A 76 13.65 -9.61 -30.16
N GLY A 77 14.63 -10.28 -29.57
CA GLY A 77 15.96 -9.70 -29.33
C GLY A 77 16.05 -8.70 -28.17
N THR A 78 14.99 -8.50 -27.38
CA THR A 78 15.10 -7.66 -26.17
C THR A 78 16.09 -8.30 -25.18
N PRO A 79 17.15 -7.59 -24.73
CA PRO A 79 18.12 -8.15 -23.81
C PRO A 79 17.51 -8.42 -22.43
N ALA A 80 17.92 -9.53 -21.81
CA ALA A 80 17.39 -10.00 -20.53
C ALA A 80 17.49 -8.94 -19.42
N SER A 81 18.60 -8.18 -19.36
CA SER A 81 18.80 -7.12 -18.38
C SER A 81 17.79 -5.98 -18.49
N LEU A 82 17.33 -5.63 -19.70
CA LEU A 82 16.25 -4.64 -19.88
C LEU A 82 14.90 -5.19 -19.48
N ILE A 83 14.65 -6.48 -19.73
CA ILE A 83 13.43 -7.16 -19.29
C ILE A 83 13.35 -7.17 -17.77
N GLU A 84 14.41 -7.62 -17.09
CA GLU A 84 14.49 -7.69 -15.63
C GLU A 84 14.33 -6.32 -14.98
N ASN A 85 15.09 -5.31 -15.44
CA ASN A 85 14.96 -3.94 -14.94
C ASN A 85 13.56 -3.39 -15.19
N GLY A 86 13.01 -3.66 -16.38
CA GLY A 86 11.67 -3.26 -16.74
C GLY A 86 10.64 -3.83 -15.78
N VAL A 87 10.69 -5.13 -15.51
CA VAL A 87 9.79 -5.83 -14.59
C VAL A 87 9.96 -5.33 -13.16
N LEU A 88 11.20 -5.17 -12.70
CA LEU A 88 11.53 -4.66 -11.37
C LEU A 88 10.89 -3.28 -11.13
N VAL A 89 11.00 -2.35 -12.08
CA VAL A 89 10.38 -1.02 -11.97
C VAL A 89 8.86 -1.13 -11.82
N ARG A 90 8.20 -1.99 -12.60
CA ARG A 90 6.73 -2.16 -12.51
C ARG A 90 6.33 -2.80 -11.18
N LEU A 91 7.08 -3.79 -10.70
CA LEU A 91 6.86 -4.40 -9.39
C LEU A 91 7.01 -3.39 -8.24
N LYS A 92 8.03 -2.52 -8.29
CA LYS A 92 8.20 -1.41 -7.33
C LYS A 92 6.98 -0.49 -7.30
N LEU A 93 6.50 -0.07 -8.48
CA LEU A 93 5.34 0.82 -8.60
C LEU A 93 4.05 0.16 -8.07
N VAL A 94 3.80 -1.09 -8.44
CA VAL A 94 2.64 -1.86 -7.95
C VAL A 94 2.68 -1.99 -6.43
N ARG A 95 3.83 -2.35 -5.87
CA ARG A 95 3.99 -2.50 -4.42
C ARG A 95 3.82 -1.16 -3.69
N ALA A 96 4.40 -0.08 -4.20
CA ALA A 96 4.28 1.25 -3.59
C ALA A 96 2.82 1.71 -3.55
N ALA A 97 2.10 1.58 -4.66
CA ALA A 97 0.68 1.94 -4.73
C ALA A 97 -0.18 1.08 -3.78
N TRP A 98 0.07 -0.23 -3.72
CA TRP A 98 -0.61 -1.10 -2.78
C TRP A 98 -0.30 -0.74 -1.31
N GLY A 99 0.98 -0.50 -0.98
CA GLY A 99 1.41 -0.14 0.37
C GLY A 99 0.77 1.16 0.86
N GLN A 100 0.68 2.19 0.00
CA GLN A 100 -0.03 3.44 0.32
C GLN A 100 -1.49 3.20 0.71
N VAL A 101 -2.19 2.33 -0.03
CA VAL A 101 -3.58 1.96 0.27
C VAL A 101 -3.68 1.23 1.61
N GLN A 102 -2.78 0.28 1.89
CA GLN A 102 -2.80 -0.46 3.16
C GLN A 102 -2.50 0.43 4.37
N ILE A 103 -1.45 1.27 4.27
CA ILE A 103 -1.08 2.21 5.34
C ILE A 103 -2.23 3.19 5.61
N LYS A 104 -2.89 3.68 4.56
CA LYS A 104 -4.07 4.55 4.69
C LYS A 104 -5.19 3.85 5.48
N LYS A 105 -5.55 2.63 5.09
CA LYS A 105 -6.57 1.83 5.78
C LYS A 105 -6.22 1.57 7.24
N TYR A 106 -4.95 1.28 7.52
CA TYR A 106 -4.47 1.08 8.89
C TYR A 106 -4.63 2.34 9.75
N LYS A 107 -4.27 3.52 9.22
CA LYS A 107 -4.44 4.81 9.91
C LYS A 107 -5.92 5.15 10.15
N GLU A 108 -6.78 4.88 9.16
CA GLU A 108 -8.23 5.09 9.29
C GLU A 108 -8.82 4.18 10.38
N ALA A 109 -8.44 2.90 10.41
CA ALA A 109 -8.88 1.96 11.43
C ALA A 109 -8.46 2.39 12.85
N GLN A 110 -7.24 2.87 13.03
CA GLN A 110 -6.78 3.39 14.32
C GLN A 110 -7.55 4.64 14.76
N LYS A 111 -7.86 5.56 13.83
CA LYS A 111 -8.62 6.77 14.14
C LYS A 111 -10.05 6.45 14.61
N SER A 112 -10.69 5.47 13.98
CA SER A 112 -12.03 5.00 14.38
C SER A 112 -12.03 4.38 15.77
N GLN A 113 -10.98 3.62 16.14
CA GLN A 113 -10.85 3.04 17.48
C GLN A 113 -10.63 4.10 18.56
N GLY A 114 -9.74 5.08 18.33
CA GLY A 114 -9.49 6.15 19.29
C GLY A 114 -10.69 7.08 19.54
N THR A 115 -11.53 7.28 18.51
CA THR A 115 -12.75 8.12 18.63
C THR A 115 -13.87 7.40 19.40
N GLN A 116 -13.94 6.07 19.28
CA GLN A 116 -14.96 5.26 19.95
C GLN A 116 -14.68 5.13 21.47
N GLU A 117 -13.41 5.08 21.86
CA GLU A 117 -12.99 5.04 23.27
C GLU A 117 -13.20 6.41 23.97
N GLN A 118 -12.88 7.52 23.29
CA GLN A 118 -13.15 8.88 23.78
C GLN A 118 -14.66 9.20 23.87
N ALA A 119 -15.47 8.73 22.93
CA ALA A 119 -16.92 8.90 22.99
C ALA A 119 -17.58 8.09 24.13
N SER A 120 -16.96 6.99 24.58
CA SER A 120 -17.44 6.22 25.73
C SER A 120 -17.06 6.89 27.06
N GLY A 121 -15.85 7.42 27.18
CA GLY A 121 -15.40 8.15 28.37
C GLY A 121 -16.18 9.43 28.62
N HIS A 122 -16.53 10.17 27.56
CA HIS A 122 -17.32 11.41 27.68
C HIS A 122 -18.75 11.15 28.22
N ARG A 123 -19.41 10.08 27.75
CA ARG A 123 -20.76 9.71 28.25
C ARG A 123 -20.75 9.24 29.70
N ILE A 124 -19.68 8.57 30.16
CA ILE A 124 -19.55 8.13 31.55
C ILE A 124 -19.40 9.35 32.48
N CYS A 125 -18.63 10.36 32.07
CA CYS A 125 -18.48 11.62 32.82
C CYS A 125 -19.80 12.42 32.87
N GLU A 126 -20.54 12.54 31.77
CA GLU A 126 -21.85 13.22 31.77
C GLU A 126 -22.87 12.51 32.66
N SER A 127 -22.88 11.16 32.68
CA SER A 127 -23.78 10.39 33.54
C SER A 127 -23.43 10.50 35.04
N LEU A 128 -22.14 10.58 35.38
CA LEU A 128 -21.68 10.80 36.76
C LEU A 128 -21.99 12.21 37.26
N MET A 129 -21.81 13.22 36.41
CA MET A 129 -22.12 14.62 36.74
C MET A 129 -23.63 14.85 36.91
N GLY A 130 -24.48 14.18 36.11
CA GLY A 130 -25.93 14.20 36.31
C GLY A 130 -26.36 13.60 37.64
N ARG A 131 -25.80 12.44 38.02
CA ARG A 131 -26.11 11.78 39.30
C ARG A 131 -25.63 12.56 40.53
N LEU A 132 -24.52 13.29 40.42
CA LEU A 132 -24.04 14.18 41.48
C LEU A 132 -24.93 15.42 41.66
N ALA A 133 -25.46 15.97 40.57
CA ALA A 133 -26.40 17.09 40.63
C ALA A 133 -27.75 16.70 41.27
N ASP A 134 -28.26 15.50 40.96
CA ASP A 134 -29.47 14.97 41.59
C ASP A 134 -29.29 14.71 43.10
N TRP A 135 -28.12 14.21 43.53
CA TRP A 135 -27.82 13.99 44.95
C TRP A 135 -27.72 15.30 45.75
N ALA A 136 -27.14 16.34 45.16
CA ALA A 136 -27.05 17.66 45.80
C ALA A 136 -28.44 18.31 45.99
N ALA A 137 -29.36 18.14 45.04
CA ALA A 137 -30.73 18.66 45.12
C ALA A 137 -31.63 17.91 46.13
N GLU A 138 -31.28 16.67 46.47
CA GLU A 138 -31.97 15.88 47.49
C GLU A 138 -31.49 16.23 48.91
N SER A 139 -30.22 16.66 49.06
CA SER A 139 -29.61 16.98 50.36
C SER A 139 -30.02 18.34 50.94
N ASP A 140 -30.58 19.25 50.14
CA ASP A 140 -31.10 20.57 50.56
C ASP A 140 -32.58 20.54 50.97
N ARG A 141 -33.26 19.39 50.86
CA ARG A 141 -34.67 19.20 51.20
C ARG A 141 -34.92 18.59 52.60
N GLY A 142 -33.87 18.41 53.40
CA GLY A 142 -33.90 17.85 54.76
C GLY A 142 -33.80 18.91 55.85
#